data_AF-A0A067PWG1-F1
#
_entry.id   AF-A0A067PWG1-F1
#
_cell.length_a   1.000
_cell.length_b   1.000
_cell.length_c   1.000
_cell.angle_alpha   90.00
_cell.angle_beta   90.00
_cell.angle_gamma   90.00
#
_symmetry.space_group_name_H-M   'P 1'
#
loop_
_entity.id
_entity.type
_entity.pdbx_description
1 polymer ?
#
loop_
_entity_poly.entity_id
_entity_poly.type
_entity_poly.pdbx_seq_one_letter_code
_entity_poly.pdbx_strand_id
1 'polypeptide(L)'
;MEVMEQYFRKNPQKTIASARNGSLPACAVLANLWQVIPDAISLGVLDVFFCHLSESKAPLPTAAEVDDSVFALPTFSLLGLSRIASLPSEKVLALGDRIMEAWPGIFKWCSSLYPPSISPPSVVGDKKRDSATRAISFCWFSIAQNPRVLESMRTTPGAIELATRLWVREDTMKVPSEVIFPAPSALLDVLLIPQQSKMLSQIVQASEASPSHIAKLAVARLTAASTATPVDLYGIKYHTNLIFGLTCNPDHPLQGAFFKAKVIIAMTKSLVAATKDVDNKDPLIAFSMVRLCAYLKTFLEATDGFRFISQSLNAGLLVGLAYCGTRLSDVTTEEREVIISLISSVASRYLVYHSVIRAAKTSMHTVKMAHLTLYTKVFDSVSRGAWESFQALLEDRVEISDGFDESEKPDQGCANSECTGRRVPRGSLMKCAGCQTVLYCSKTCQISDWK
;
A
#
# COMPACT_ATOMS: atom_id res chain seq x y z
N MET A 1 15.07 -17.91 25.18
CA MET A 1 15.90 -17.29 24.13
C MET A 1 17.31 -17.01 24.62
N GLU A 2 17.48 -16.29 25.74
CA GLU A 2 18.81 -15.94 26.29
C GLU A 2 19.78 -17.11 26.46
N VAL A 3 19.31 -18.25 26.99
CA VAL A 3 20.15 -19.46 27.15
C VAL A 3 20.70 -19.97 25.80
N MET A 4 19.88 -19.98 24.76
CA MET A 4 20.29 -20.39 23.42
C MET A 4 21.29 -19.40 22.80
N GLU A 5 21.08 -18.10 23.05
CA GLU A 5 22.02 -17.06 22.62
C GLU A 5 23.38 -17.20 23.32
N GLN A 6 23.39 -17.35 24.65
CA GLN A 6 24.63 -17.56 25.40
C GLN A 6 25.35 -18.82 24.94
N TYR A 7 24.63 -19.90 24.66
CA TYR A 7 25.21 -21.13 24.12
C TYR A 7 25.85 -20.89 22.75
N PHE A 8 25.15 -20.20 21.84
CA PHE A 8 25.63 -19.92 20.49
C PHE A 8 26.85 -18.99 20.51
N ARG A 9 26.85 -17.95 21.36
CA ARG A 9 28.02 -17.07 21.57
C ARG A 9 29.24 -17.84 22.07
N LYS A 10 29.05 -18.82 22.94
CA LYS A 10 30.15 -19.66 23.47
C LYS A 10 30.66 -20.67 22.44
N ASN A 11 29.81 -21.16 21.54
CA ASN A 11 30.13 -22.28 20.64
C ASN A 11 29.62 -22.06 19.19
N PRO A 12 30.01 -20.98 18.49
CA PRO A 12 29.41 -20.64 17.21
C PRO A 12 29.72 -21.69 16.13
N GLN A 13 30.99 -22.11 15.99
CA GLN A 13 31.40 -23.10 15.01
C GLN A 13 30.74 -24.47 15.21
N LYS A 14 30.65 -24.95 16.46
CA LYS A 14 29.98 -26.22 16.78
C LYS A 14 28.49 -26.17 16.42
N THR A 15 27.83 -25.04 16.68
CA THR A 15 26.43 -24.84 16.32
C THR A 15 26.25 -24.81 14.80
N ILE A 16 27.11 -24.09 14.08
CA ILE A 16 27.12 -24.04 12.61
C ILE A 16 27.34 -25.43 11.99
N ALA A 17 28.33 -26.18 12.48
CA ALA A 17 28.59 -27.54 12.01
C ALA A 17 27.41 -28.49 12.29
N SER A 18 26.82 -28.40 13.48
CA SER A 18 25.64 -29.20 13.85
C SER A 18 24.45 -28.89 12.95
N ALA A 19 24.20 -27.61 12.68
CA ALA A 19 23.13 -27.18 11.78
C ALA A 19 23.39 -27.61 10.33
N ARG A 20 24.64 -27.53 9.85
CA ARG A 20 25.05 -28.03 8.53
C ARG A 20 24.73 -29.53 8.36
N ASN A 21 24.89 -30.30 9.44
CA ASN A 21 24.58 -31.73 9.49
C ASN A 21 23.08 -32.03 9.69
N GLY A 22 22.21 -31.01 9.63
CA GLY A 22 20.76 -31.19 9.70
C GLY A 22 20.16 -31.19 11.11
N SER A 23 20.91 -30.77 12.14
CA SER A 23 20.34 -30.63 13.49
C SER A 23 19.28 -29.52 13.54
N LEU A 24 18.02 -29.90 13.70
CA LEU A 24 16.89 -28.97 13.79
C LEU A 24 17.06 -27.92 14.91
N PRO A 25 17.43 -28.28 16.16
CA PRO A 25 17.66 -27.28 17.20
C PRO A 25 18.77 -26.28 16.82
N ALA A 26 19.86 -26.75 16.22
CA ALA A 26 20.96 -25.87 15.81
C ALA A 26 20.53 -24.94 14.65
N CYS A 27 19.80 -25.45 13.66
CA CYS A 27 19.22 -24.62 12.59
C CYS A 27 18.24 -23.58 13.14
N ALA A 28 17.39 -23.94 14.10
CA ALA A 28 16.49 -23.00 14.75
C ALA A 28 17.25 -21.91 15.51
N VAL A 29 18.34 -22.26 16.21
CA VAL A 29 19.23 -21.29 16.87
C VAL A 29 19.83 -20.33 15.84
N LEU A 30 20.42 -20.86 14.75
CA LEU A 30 21.02 -20.03 13.71
C LEU A 30 19.98 -19.10 13.09
N ALA A 31 18.83 -19.62 12.66
CA ALA A 31 17.78 -18.86 11.99
C ALA A 31 17.31 -17.62 12.77
N ASN A 32 17.40 -17.67 14.09
CA ASN A 32 16.94 -16.59 14.97
C ASN A 32 18.06 -15.68 15.47
N LEU A 33 19.31 -16.16 15.55
CA LEU A 33 20.36 -15.51 16.33
C LEU A 33 21.66 -15.23 15.57
N TRP A 34 21.82 -15.66 14.32
CA TRP A 34 23.11 -15.51 13.63
C TRP A 34 23.59 -14.06 13.51
N GLN A 35 22.68 -13.10 13.42
CA GLN A 35 22.97 -11.66 13.33
C GLN A 35 23.59 -11.08 14.61
N VAL A 36 23.49 -11.77 15.75
CA VAL A 36 24.05 -11.28 17.03
C VAL A 36 25.56 -11.55 17.17
N ILE A 37 26.12 -12.34 16.23
CA ILE A 37 27.54 -12.66 16.16
C ILE A 37 28.12 -11.97 14.91
N PRO A 38 28.98 -10.94 15.06
CA PRO A 38 29.50 -10.16 13.93
C PRO A 38 30.16 -11.00 12.83
N ASP A 39 30.81 -12.10 13.21
CA ASP A 39 31.56 -12.98 12.32
C ASP A 39 30.78 -14.22 11.87
N ALA A 40 29.48 -14.36 12.19
CA ALA A 40 28.72 -15.55 11.78
C ALA A 40 28.74 -15.79 10.27
N ILE A 41 28.77 -14.72 9.46
CA ILE A 41 28.86 -14.82 8.00
C ILE A 41 30.19 -15.41 7.56
N SER A 42 31.32 -14.94 8.13
CA SER A 42 32.64 -15.46 7.80
C SER A 42 32.85 -16.90 8.31
N LEU A 43 32.13 -17.28 9.38
CA LEU A 43 32.05 -18.66 9.87
C LEU A 43 31.19 -19.59 9.00
N GLY A 44 30.60 -19.11 7.91
CA GLY A 44 29.88 -19.93 6.94
C GLY A 44 28.43 -20.26 7.31
N VAL A 45 27.75 -19.36 8.06
CA VAL A 45 26.33 -19.55 8.40
C VAL A 45 25.42 -19.57 7.16
N LEU A 46 25.71 -18.73 6.16
CA LEU A 46 24.92 -18.68 4.93
C LEU A 46 25.04 -19.97 4.12
N ASP A 47 26.22 -20.61 4.13
CA ASP A 47 26.43 -21.90 3.47
C ASP A 47 25.56 -23.01 4.07
N VAL A 48 25.24 -22.92 5.37
CA VAL A 48 24.28 -23.83 5.99
C VAL A 48 22.89 -23.66 5.37
N PHE A 49 22.41 -22.42 5.27
CA PHE A 49 21.08 -22.14 4.71
C PHE A 49 21.01 -22.50 3.23
N PHE A 50 22.02 -22.15 2.43
CA PHE A 50 22.08 -22.52 1.01
C PHE A 50 22.18 -24.04 0.80
N CYS A 51 22.93 -24.75 1.65
CA CYS A 51 23.00 -26.21 1.59
C CYS A 51 21.63 -26.87 1.81
N HIS A 52 20.84 -26.38 2.76
CA HIS A 52 19.49 -26.90 3.04
C HIS A 52 18.45 -26.45 2.01
N LEU A 53 18.70 -25.32 1.33
CA LEU A 53 17.90 -24.81 0.23
C LEU A 53 18.45 -25.20 -1.15
N SER A 54 19.34 -26.19 -1.22
CA SER A 54 19.90 -26.64 -2.50
C SER A 54 18.83 -27.28 -3.38
N GLU A 55 18.94 -27.03 -4.69
CA GLU A 55 17.94 -27.45 -5.66
C GLU A 55 17.79 -28.98 -5.73
N SER A 56 18.88 -29.72 -5.50
CA SER A 56 18.92 -31.18 -5.50
C SER A 56 18.19 -31.82 -4.32
N LYS A 57 17.91 -31.07 -3.26
CA LYS A 57 17.16 -31.56 -2.09
C LYS A 57 15.67 -31.26 -2.14
N ALA A 58 15.23 -30.37 -3.04
CA ALA A 58 13.82 -29.99 -3.12
C ALA A 58 12.97 -31.19 -3.58
N PRO A 59 11.82 -31.45 -2.93
CA PRO A 59 10.98 -32.59 -3.27
C PRO A 59 10.42 -32.42 -4.68
N LEU A 60 10.18 -33.54 -5.36
CA LEU A 60 9.49 -33.54 -6.65
C LEU A 60 8.00 -33.19 -6.43
N PRO A 61 7.37 -32.42 -7.34
CA PRO A 61 5.98 -31.99 -7.20
C PRO A 61 4.93 -33.12 -7.05
N THR A 62 5.29 -34.37 -7.34
CA THR A 62 4.39 -35.52 -7.44
C THR A 62 4.33 -36.40 -6.19
N ALA A 63 5.12 -36.12 -5.14
CA ALA A 63 5.12 -36.93 -3.93
C ALA A 63 3.86 -36.67 -3.09
N ALA A 64 2.90 -37.60 -3.11
CA ALA A 64 1.56 -37.42 -2.53
C ALA A 64 1.54 -37.33 -0.99
N GLU A 65 2.60 -37.74 -0.29
CA GLU A 65 2.69 -37.66 1.17
C GLU A 65 4.16 -37.41 1.55
N VAL A 66 4.53 -36.14 1.68
CA VAL A 66 5.85 -35.76 2.22
C VAL A 66 5.72 -35.54 3.71
N ASP A 67 6.52 -36.24 4.50
CA ASP A 67 6.63 -36.03 5.95
C ASP A 67 6.96 -34.56 6.24
N ASP A 68 6.22 -33.95 7.17
CA ASP A 68 6.40 -32.56 7.60
C ASP A 68 7.84 -32.26 8.04
N SER A 69 8.53 -33.28 8.56
CA SER A 69 9.92 -33.16 9.02
C SER A 69 10.87 -32.71 7.90
N VAL A 70 10.56 -33.04 6.63
CA VAL A 70 11.33 -32.67 5.44
C VAL A 70 11.35 -31.16 5.22
N PHE A 71 10.30 -30.46 5.64
CA PHE A 71 10.15 -29.02 5.43
C PHE A 71 10.74 -28.15 6.54
N ALA A 72 11.09 -28.74 7.68
CA ALA A 72 11.54 -27.98 8.85
C ALA A 72 12.90 -27.29 8.60
N LEU A 73 13.88 -28.00 8.04
CA LEU A 73 15.21 -27.43 7.73
C LEU A 73 15.16 -26.31 6.66
N PRO A 74 14.46 -26.47 5.52
CA PRO A 74 14.24 -25.39 4.56
C PRO A 74 13.53 -24.18 5.18
N THR A 75 12.50 -24.40 5.99
CA THR A 75 11.75 -23.31 6.64
C THR A 75 12.65 -22.50 7.58
N PHE A 76 13.46 -23.17 8.42
CA PHE A 76 14.45 -22.47 9.25
C PHE A 76 15.50 -21.75 8.42
N SER A 77 15.90 -22.32 7.29
CA SER A 77 16.89 -21.69 6.40
C SER A 77 16.34 -20.42 5.75
N LEU A 78 15.08 -20.41 5.30
CA LEU A 78 14.40 -19.20 4.81
C LEU A 78 14.27 -18.14 5.91
N LEU A 79 13.90 -18.54 7.13
CA LEU A 79 13.88 -17.64 8.29
C LEU A 79 15.26 -17.08 8.61
N GLY A 80 16.32 -17.88 8.49
CA GLY A 80 17.69 -17.40 8.65
C GLY A 80 18.05 -16.35 7.60
N LEU A 81 17.77 -16.61 6.32
CA LEU A 81 18.01 -15.66 5.23
C LEU A 81 17.18 -14.38 5.37
N SER A 82 16.02 -14.42 6.01
CA SER A 82 15.23 -13.21 6.28
C SER A 82 15.95 -12.16 7.14
N ARG A 83 16.99 -12.56 7.89
CA ARG A 83 17.78 -11.63 8.71
C ARG A 83 18.82 -10.85 7.89
N ILE A 84 18.99 -11.12 6.59
CA ILE A 84 19.91 -10.37 5.73
C ILE A 84 19.56 -8.89 5.68
N ALA A 85 18.27 -8.52 5.74
CA ALA A 85 17.84 -7.12 5.71
C ALA A 85 18.29 -6.29 6.93
N SER A 86 18.69 -6.93 8.04
CA SER A 86 19.24 -6.19 9.19
C SER A 86 20.73 -5.89 9.07
N LEU A 87 21.40 -6.35 8.01
CA LEU A 87 22.80 -6.04 7.75
C LEU A 87 22.96 -4.63 7.15
N PRO A 88 24.12 -3.98 7.35
CA PRO A 88 24.50 -2.80 6.58
C PRO A 88 24.40 -3.03 5.07
N SER A 89 23.99 -2.00 4.33
CA SER A 89 23.70 -2.08 2.89
C SER A 89 24.88 -2.62 2.07
N GLU A 90 26.11 -2.27 2.44
CA GLU A 90 27.35 -2.70 1.78
C GLU A 90 27.54 -4.21 1.90
N LYS A 91 27.19 -4.78 3.07
CA LYS A 91 27.24 -6.23 3.29
C LYS A 91 26.16 -6.94 2.49
N VAL A 92 24.95 -6.40 2.40
CA VAL A 92 23.87 -6.96 1.57
C VAL A 92 24.27 -6.98 0.09
N LEU A 93 24.91 -5.92 -0.39
CA LEU A 93 25.44 -5.84 -1.75
C LEU A 93 26.52 -6.90 -2.00
N ALA A 94 27.47 -7.05 -1.08
CA ALA A 94 28.55 -8.04 -1.17
C ALA A 94 28.06 -9.50 -1.18
N LEU A 95 26.86 -9.77 -0.66
CA LEU A 95 26.25 -11.12 -0.69
C LEU A 95 25.55 -11.45 -2.02
N GLY A 96 25.43 -10.50 -2.94
CA GLY A 96 24.63 -10.64 -4.16
C GLY A 96 24.96 -11.87 -4.99
N ASP A 97 26.24 -12.12 -5.30
CA ASP A 97 26.65 -13.25 -6.14
C ASP A 97 26.31 -14.61 -5.50
N ARG A 98 26.53 -14.74 -4.19
CA ARG A 98 26.21 -15.98 -3.45
C ARG A 98 24.71 -16.24 -3.40
N ILE A 99 23.90 -15.20 -3.19
CA ILE A 99 22.44 -15.33 -3.18
C ILE A 99 21.94 -15.69 -4.58
N MET A 100 22.49 -15.07 -5.62
CA MET A 100 22.17 -15.38 -7.02
C MET A 100 22.46 -16.84 -7.37
N GLU A 101 23.61 -17.37 -6.96
CA GLU A 101 23.97 -18.78 -7.16
C GLU A 101 22.99 -19.72 -6.44
N ALA A 102 22.56 -19.37 -5.23
CA ALA A 102 21.61 -20.16 -4.45
C ALA A 102 20.14 -19.99 -4.88
N TRP A 103 19.80 -18.93 -5.63
CA TRP A 103 18.44 -18.53 -5.92
C TRP A 103 17.57 -19.63 -6.56
N PRO A 104 18.02 -20.41 -7.56
CA PRO A 104 17.22 -21.49 -8.13
C PRO A 104 16.74 -22.50 -7.08
N GLY A 105 17.61 -22.86 -6.14
CA GLY A 105 17.28 -23.74 -5.02
C GLY A 105 16.29 -23.09 -4.05
N ILE A 106 16.54 -21.84 -3.67
CA ILE A 106 15.63 -21.06 -2.80
C ILE A 106 14.22 -21.03 -3.41
N PHE A 107 14.10 -20.65 -4.68
CA PHE A 107 12.81 -20.54 -5.37
C PHE A 107 12.08 -21.88 -5.47
N LYS A 108 12.79 -22.96 -5.82
CA LYS A 108 12.21 -24.31 -5.92
C LYS A 108 11.67 -24.81 -4.58
N TRP A 109 12.39 -24.55 -3.49
CA TRP A 109 11.91 -24.85 -2.13
C TRP A 109 10.70 -24.02 -1.74
N CYS A 110 10.69 -22.71 -2.03
CA CYS A 110 9.52 -21.86 -1.76
C CYS A 110 8.27 -22.35 -2.52
N SER A 111 8.43 -22.75 -3.78
CA SER A 111 7.34 -23.33 -4.59
C SER A 111 6.85 -24.67 -4.02
N SER A 112 7.77 -25.48 -3.48
CA SER A 112 7.47 -26.79 -2.87
C SER A 112 6.87 -26.70 -1.46
N LEU A 113 7.20 -25.64 -0.71
CA LEU A 113 6.61 -25.31 0.59
C LEU A 113 5.22 -24.69 0.45
N TYR A 114 4.90 -24.18 -0.73
CA TYR A 114 3.63 -23.56 -1.04
C TYR A 114 2.98 -24.16 -2.30
N PRO A 115 2.65 -25.47 -2.29
CA PRO A 115 2.05 -26.11 -3.45
C PRO A 115 0.73 -25.44 -3.83
N PRO A 116 0.42 -25.34 -5.14
CA PRO A 116 -0.87 -24.83 -5.62
C PRO A 116 -2.07 -25.61 -5.05
N SER A 117 -1.84 -26.87 -4.67
CA SER A 117 -2.85 -27.80 -4.15
C SER A 117 -3.14 -27.65 -2.66
N ILE A 118 -2.42 -26.83 -1.89
CA ILE A 118 -2.74 -26.67 -0.46
C ILE A 118 -4.08 -25.95 -0.35
N SER A 119 -4.97 -26.55 0.45
CA SER A 119 -6.30 -26.13 0.92
C SER A 119 -6.78 -24.74 0.46
N PRO A 120 -8.04 -24.65 -0.02
CA PRO A 120 -8.61 -23.39 -0.49
C PRO A 120 -8.44 -22.28 0.56
N PRO A 121 -8.37 -21.00 0.13
CA PRO A 121 -8.18 -19.84 1.01
C PRO A 121 -9.12 -19.77 2.22
N SER A 122 -10.24 -20.52 2.19
CA SER A 122 -11.23 -20.62 3.26
C SER A 122 -10.75 -21.34 4.53
N VAL A 123 -9.65 -22.10 4.50
CA VAL A 123 -9.13 -22.77 5.71
C VAL A 123 -8.31 -21.78 6.53
N VAL A 124 -8.95 -21.17 7.51
CA VAL A 124 -8.35 -20.24 8.47
C VAL A 124 -7.51 -21.01 9.51
N GLY A 125 -6.29 -20.53 9.78
CA GLY A 125 -5.47 -21.02 10.90
C GLY A 125 -4.61 -22.26 10.62
N ASP A 126 -4.29 -22.53 9.35
CA ASP A 126 -3.26 -23.51 8.98
C ASP A 126 -1.88 -23.01 9.41
N LYS A 127 -1.47 -23.38 10.63
CA LYS A 127 -0.20 -22.94 11.24
C LYS A 127 1.02 -23.23 10.38
N LYS A 128 1.02 -24.35 9.64
CA LYS A 128 2.16 -24.74 8.80
C LYS A 128 2.25 -23.80 7.61
N ARG A 129 1.12 -23.57 6.94
CA ARG A 129 1.08 -22.64 5.81
C ARG A 129 1.33 -21.20 6.21
N ASP A 130 0.83 -20.76 7.37
CA ASP A 130 1.15 -19.44 7.93
C ASP A 130 2.66 -19.30 8.17
N SER A 131 3.29 -20.33 8.74
CA SER A 131 4.73 -20.36 8.97
C SER A 131 5.52 -20.32 7.65
N ALA A 132 5.12 -21.12 6.65
CA ALA A 132 5.76 -21.13 5.33
C ALA A 132 5.59 -19.78 4.62
N THR A 133 4.37 -19.24 4.60
CA THR A 133 4.07 -17.94 3.98
C THR A 133 4.94 -16.84 4.58
N ARG A 134 5.05 -16.83 5.91
CA ARG A 134 5.90 -15.90 6.64
C ARG A 134 7.37 -16.07 6.28
N ALA A 135 7.89 -17.30 6.34
CA ALA A 135 9.28 -17.59 6.06
C ALA A 135 9.67 -17.20 4.62
N ILE A 136 8.82 -17.52 3.64
CA ILE A 136 9.03 -17.18 2.23
C ILE A 136 9.00 -15.66 2.06
N SER A 137 7.94 -14.99 2.51
CA SER A 137 7.78 -13.54 2.31
C SER A 137 8.91 -12.73 2.93
N PHE A 138 9.30 -13.04 4.16
CA PHE A 138 10.42 -12.37 4.81
C PHE A 138 11.78 -12.69 4.19
N CYS A 139 12.03 -13.95 3.81
CA CYS A 139 13.26 -14.32 3.11
C CYS A 139 13.40 -13.52 1.82
N TRP A 140 12.35 -13.54 0.99
CA TRP A 140 12.35 -12.89 -0.32
C TRP A 140 12.45 -11.38 -0.20
N PHE A 141 11.67 -10.75 0.69
CA PHE A 141 11.75 -9.31 0.93
C PHE A 141 13.17 -8.88 1.35
N SER A 142 13.83 -9.69 2.19
CA SER A 142 15.16 -9.39 2.68
C SER A 142 16.26 -9.54 1.64
N ILE A 143 16.21 -10.58 0.80
CA ILE A 143 17.21 -10.77 -0.26
C ILE A 143 16.97 -9.84 -1.46
N ALA A 144 15.71 -9.43 -1.69
CA ALA A 144 15.33 -8.47 -2.72
C ALA A 144 15.88 -7.05 -2.47
N GLN A 145 16.45 -6.77 -1.28
CA GLN A 145 17.19 -5.53 -1.02
C GLN A 145 18.46 -5.43 -1.87
N ASN A 146 18.97 -6.56 -2.41
CA ASN A 146 20.04 -6.55 -3.40
C ASN A 146 19.45 -6.37 -4.82
N PRO A 147 19.78 -5.30 -5.57
CA PRO A 147 19.17 -5.02 -6.87
C PRO A 147 19.37 -6.12 -7.93
N ARG A 148 20.51 -6.83 -7.90
CA ARG A 148 20.80 -7.92 -8.85
C ARG A 148 19.92 -9.14 -8.56
N VAL A 149 19.76 -9.46 -7.27
CA VAL A 149 18.86 -10.53 -6.82
C VAL A 149 17.41 -10.19 -7.17
N LEU A 150 16.99 -8.95 -6.90
CA LEU A 150 15.64 -8.48 -7.25
C LEU A 150 15.32 -8.67 -8.74
N GLU A 151 16.24 -8.31 -9.63
CA GLU A 151 16.03 -8.50 -11.08
C GLU A 151 15.92 -9.98 -11.46
N SER A 152 16.74 -10.84 -10.87
CA SER A 152 16.63 -12.29 -11.03
C SER A 152 15.28 -12.82 -10.55
N MET A 153 14.81 -12.36 -9.39
CA MET A 153 13.50 -12.74 -8.84
C MET A 153 12.37 -12.33 -9.79
N ARG A 154 12.42 -11.11 -10.37
CA ARG A 154 11.41 -10.61 -11.31
C ARG A 154 11.38 -11.38 -12.62
N THR A 155 12.53 -11.83 -13.10
CA THR A 155 12.66 -12.59 -14.36
C THR A 155 12.42 -14.09 -14.18
N THR A 156 12.39 -14.59 -12.94
CA THR A 156 12.15 -16.01 -12.63
C THR A 156 10.68 -16.38 -12.90
N PRO A 157 10.40 -17.34 -13.81
CA PRO A 157 9.04 -17.78 -14.07
C PRO A 157 8.35 -18.32 -12.81
N GLY A 158 7.14 -17.85 -12.51
CA GLY A 158 6.37 -18.28 -11.33
C GLY A 158 6.62 -17.46 -10.07
N ALA A 159 7.64 -16.59 -10.03
CA ALA A 159 7.97 -15.82 -8.84
C ALA A 159 6.91 -14.76 -8.50
N ILE A 160 6.43 -14.02 -9.50
CA ILE A 160 5.36 -13.03 -9.34
C ILE A 160 4.05 -13.73 -8.95
N GLU A 161 3.76 -14.88 -9.55
CA GLU A 161 2.59 -15.69 -9.27
C GLU A 161 2.61 -16.21 -7.83
N LEU A 162 3.76 -16.71 -7.35
CA LEU A 162 3.91 -17.14 -5.96
C LEU A 162 3.76 -15.95 -5.00
N ALA A 163 4.46 -14.84 -5.23
CA ALA A 163 4.35 -13.64 -4.39
C ALA A 163 2.91 -13.13 -4.30
N THR A 164 2.18 -13.16 -5.41
CA THR A 164 0.76 -12.80 -5.46
C THR A 164 -0.10 -13.71 -4.59
N ARG A 165 0.11 -15.03 -4.64
CA ARG A 165 -0.64 -15.98 -3.81
C ARG A 165 -0.35 -15.81 -2.32
N LEU A 166 0.90 -15.52 -1.95
CA LEU A 166 1.27 -15.16 -0.58
C LEU A 166 0.52 -13.90 -0.14
N TRP A 167 0.49 -12.87 -1.00
CA TRP A 167 -0.21 -11.61 -0.74
C TRP A 167 -1.72 -11.78 -0.56
N VAL A 168 -2.39 -12.52 -1.44
CA VAL A 168 -3.84 -12.76 -1.35
C VAL A 168 -4.24 -13.37 0.01
N ARG A 169 -3.35 -14.18 0.60
CA ARG A 169 -3.60 -14.85 1.88
C ARG A 169 -3.20 -14.10 3.13
N GLU A 170 -2.56 -12.95 3.01
CA GLU A 170 -1.99 -12.21 4.15
C GLU A 170 -2.96 -12.06 5.33
N ASP A 171 -4.25 -11.77 5.09
CA ASP A 171 -5.26 -11.57 6.15
C ASP A 171 -5.70 -12.87 6.85
N THR A 172 -5.42 -14.03 6.25
CA THR A 172 -5.76 -15.34 6.85
C THR A 172 -4.74 -15.80 7.87
N MET A 173 -3.58 -15.14 7.89
CA MET A 173 -2.45 -15.52 8.74
C MET A 173 -2.64 -14.98 10.16
N LYS A 174 -2.30 -15.80 11.16
CA LYS A 174 -2.08 -15.26 12.50
C LYS A 174 -0.76 -14.49 12.52
N VAL A 175 -0.84 -13.15 12.62
CA VAL A 175 0.32 -12.27 12.74
C VAL A 175 0.86 -12.37 14.17
N PRO A 176 2.10 -12.84 14.39
CA PRO A 176 2.74 -12.79 15.68
C PRO A 176 2.97 -11.34 16.10
N SER A 177 2.97 -11.05 17.40
CA SER A 177 3.25 -9.72 17.94
C SER A 177 4.62 -9.17 17.54
N GLU A 178 5.57 -10.03 17.17
CA GLU A 178 6.92 -9.63 16.76
C GLU A 178 7.02 -9.21 15.29
N VAL A 179 5.99 -9.46 14.47
CA VAL A 179 5.98 -9.09 13.06
C VAL A 179 5.58 -7.63 12.93
N ILE A 180 6.54 -6.83 12.50
CA ILE A 180 6.43 -5.37 12.48
C ILE A 180 5.64 -4.86 11.26
N PHE A 181 5.56 -5.63 10.17
CA PHE A 181 4.95 -5.17 8.91
C PHE A 181 4.30 -6.29 8.08
N PRO A 182 3.37 -5.97 7.15
CA PRO A 182 2.73 -6.93 6.26
C PRO A 182 3.71 -7.45 5.19
N ALA A 183 4.47 -8.50 5.54
CA ALA A 183 5.56 -9.01 4.71
C ALA A 183 5.14 -9.46 3.30
N PRO A 184 4.01 -10.17 3.08
CA PRO A 184 3.54 -10.46 1.73
C PRO A 184 3.25 -9.22 0.87
N SER A 185 2.60 -8.19 1.41
CA SER A 185 2.37 -6.90 0.73
C SER A 185 3.68 -6.19 0.42
N ALA A 186 4.60 -6.14 1.39
CA ALA A 186 5.92 -5.53 1.21
C ALA A 186 6.77 -6.25 0.15
N LEU A 187 6.70 -7.58 0.10
CA LEU A 187 7.36 -8.37 -0.94
C LEU A 187 6.79 -8.05 -2.33
N LEU A 188 5.47 -8.10 -2.48
CA LEU A 188 4.84 -7.85 -3.78
C LEU A 188 5.12 -6.42 -4.26
N ASP A 189 5.09 -5.43 -3.36
CA ASP A 189 5.50 -4.05 -3.63
C ASP A 189 6.91 -3.97 -4.22
N VAL A 190 7.89 -4.61 -3.58
CA VAL A 190 9.29 -4.61 -4.04
C VAL A 190 9.44 -5.28 -5.41
N LEU A 191 8.71 -6.36 -5.67
CA LEU A 191 8.78 -7.08 -6.93
C LEU A 191 8.13 -6.33 -8.10
N LEU A 192 7.17 -5.44 -7.83
CA LEU A 192 6.46 -4.70 -8.87
C LEU A 192 7.39 -3.76 -9.65
N ILE A 193 7.27 -3.82 -10.98
CA ILE A 193 7.74 -2.77 -11.88
C ILE A 193 6.53 -1.93 -12.28
N PRO A 194 6.47 -0.63 -11.87
CA PRO A 194 5.36 0.23 -12.26
C PRO A 194 5.13 0.24 -13.76
N GLN A 195 3.87 0.33 -14.18
CA GLN A 195 3.43 0.42 -15.58
C GLN A 195 3.64 -0.85 -16.44
N GLN A 196 4.22 -1.93 -15.92
CA GLN A 196 4.41 -3.15 -16.70
C GLN A 196 3.11 -3.98 -16.81
N SER A 197 2.36 -3.78 -17.89
CA SER A 197 1.04 -4.42 -18.11
C SER A 197 1.06 -5.96 -18.00
N LYS A 198 2.13 -6.61 -18.52
CA LYS A 198 2.30 -8.07 -18.44
C LYS A 198 2.34 -8.57 -16.99
N MET A 199 3.10 -7.89 -16.12
CA MET A 199 3.23 -8.26 -14.72
C MET A 199 1.90 -8.08 -13.98
N LEU A 200 1.18 -6.98 -14.25
CA LEU A 200 -0.16 -6.75 -13.68
C LEU A 200 -1.16 -7.84 -14.12
N SER A 201 -1.09 -8.30 -15.37
CA SER A 201 -1.90 -9.41 -15.86
C SER A 201 -1.58 -10.73 -15.16
N GLN A 202 -0.29 -11.01 -14.92
CA GLN A 202 0.14 -12.18 -14.14
C GLN A 202 -0.39 -12.13 -12.70
N ILE A 203 -0.41 -10.96 -12.07
CA ILE A 203 -0.98 -10.79 -10.72
C ILE A 203 -2.48 -11.08 -10.73
N VAL A 204 -3.24 -10.56 -11.70
CA VAL A 204 -4.68 -10.85 -11.83
C VAL A 204 -4.94 -12.34 -12.05
N GLN A 205 -4.14 -12.99 -12.90
CA GLN A 205 -4.28 -14.42 -13.16
C GLN A 205 -3.94 -15.26 -11.92
N ALA A 206 -2.82 -14.95 -11.25
CA ALA A 206 -2.33 -15.72 -10.11
C ALA A 206 -3.16 -15.54 -8.84
N SER A 207 -3.87 -14.42 -8.71
CA SER A 207 -4.81 -14.22 -7.61
C SER A 207 -6.10 -15.03 -7.78
N GLU A 208 -6.34 -15.62 -8.95
CA GLU A 208 -7.58 -16.33 -9.32
C GLU A 208 -8.84 -15.47 -9.07
N ALA A 209 -8.69 -14.14 -9.22
CA ALA A 209 -9.70 -13.17 -8.83
C ALA A 209 -9.84 -12.09 -9.91
N SER A 210 -11.01 -11.45 -9.97
CA SER A 210 -11.19 -10.34 -10.90
C SER A 210 -10.42 -9.08 -10.45
N PRO A 211 -10.08 -8.17 -11.36
CA PRO A 211 -9.46 -6.88 -11.01
C PRO A 211 -10.22 -6.12 -9.91
N SER A 212 -11.55 -6.22 -9.88
CA SER A 212 -12.38 -5.62 -8.83
C SER A 212 -12.16 -6.23 -7.45
N HIS A 213 -11.89 -7.54 -7.36
CA HIS A 213 -11.63 -8.19 -6.07
C HIS A 213 -10.25 -7.78 -5.54
N ILE A 214 -9.22 -7.77 -6.39
CA ILE A 214 -7.88 -7.27 -6.04
C ILE A 214 -7.96 -5.84 -5.51
N ALA A 215 -8.63 -4.94 -6.24
CA ALA A 215 -8.76 -3.55 -5.84
C ALA A 215 -9.47 -3.40 -4.48
N LYS A 216 -10.58 -4.13 -4.28
CA LYS A 216 -11.31 -4.12 -2.99
C LYS A 216 -10.46 -4.64 -1.85
N LEU A 217 -9.71 -5.73 -2.06
CA LEU A 217 -8.83 -6.32 -1.06
C LEU A 217 -7.75 -5.33 -0.63
N ALA A 218 -7.03 -4.75 -1.59
CA ALA A 218 -5.96 -3.79 -1.30
C ALA A 218 -6.48 -2.53 -0.58
N VAL A 219 -7.62 -1.98 -1.04
CA VAL A 219 -8.26 -0.82 -0.38
C VAL A 219 -8.76 -1.15 1.03
N ALA A 220 -9.31 -2.35 1.24
CA ALA A 220 -9.76 -2.80 2.55
C ALA A 220 -8.59 -2.89 3.55
N ARG A 221 -7.43 -3.41 3.12
CA ARG A 221 -6.22 -3.47 3.96
C ARG A 221 -5.67 -2.10 4.31
N LEU A 222 -5.55 -1.18 3.33
CA LEU A 222 -5.15 0.20 3.60
C LEU A 222 -6.11 0.88 4.61
N THR A 223 -7.41 0.66 4.44
CA THR A 223 -8.43 1.19 5.35
C THR A 223 -8.26 0.61 6.75
N ALA A 224 -8.11 -0.71 6.87
CA ALA A 224 -7.91 -1.39 8.14
C ALA A 224 -6.69 -0.86 8.90
N ALA A 225 -5.54 -0.74 8.22
CA ALA A 225 -4.31 -0.16 8.78
C ALA A 225 -4.50 1.28 9.28
N SER A 226 -5.27 2.07 8.54
CA SER A 226 -5.56 3.47 8.88
C SER A 226 -6.54 3.64 10.04
N THR A 227 -7.37 2.63 10.30
CA THR A 227 -8.36 2.63 11.39
C THR A 227 -7.89 1.85 12.62
N ALA A 228 -6.72 1.21 12.56
CA ALA A 228 -6.12 0.51 13.69
C ALA A 228 -5.86 1.48 14.86
N THR A 229 -5.87 0.94 16.09
CA THR A 229 -5.56 1.70 17.31
C THR A 229 -4.47 0.97 18.09
N PRO A 230 -3.21 1.45 18.09
CA PRO A 230 -2.71 2.62 17.36
C PRO A 230 -2.73 2.42 15.83
N VAL A 231 -2.62 3.53 15.07
CA VAL A 231 -2.58 3.50 13.60
C VAL A 231 -1.39 2.66 13.13
N ASP A 232 -1.62 1.74 12.19
CA ASP A 232 -0.58 0.87 11.64
C ASP A 232 0.16 1.58 10.49
N LEU A 233 1.22 2.32 10.85
CA LEU A 233 2.05 3.06 9.89
C LEU A 233 2.79 2.14 8.90
N TYR A 234 3.15 0.92 9.30
CA TYR A 234 3.78 -0.05 8.40
C TYR A 234 2.79 -0.57 7.37
N GLY A 235 1.57 -0.89 7.79
CA GLY A 235 0.45 -1.23 6.92
C GLY A 235 0.17 -0.12 5.91
N ILE A 236 0.03 1.13 6.37
CA ILE A 236 -0.19 2.28 5.48
C ILE A 236 0.94 2.39 4.45
N LYS A 237 2.20 2.33 4.88
CA LYS A 237 3.38 2.43 4.00
C LYS A 237 3.33 1.41 2.87
N TYR A 238 3.24 0.12 3.19
CA TYR A 238 3.36 -0.93 2.18
C TYR A 238 2.10 -1.09 1.34
N HIS A 239 0.91 -0.94 1.93
CA HIS A 239 -0.33 -0.98 1.15
C HIS A 239 -0.43 0.21 0.19
N THR A 240 0.02 1.41 0.58
CA THR A 240 0.03 2.58 -0.30
C THR A 240 0.93 2.37 -1.51
N ASN A 241 2.18 1.91 -1.30
CA ASN A 241 3.12 1.67 -2.39
C ASN A 241 2.62 0.57 -3.34
N LEU A 242 2.11 -0.54 -2.79
CA LEU A 242 1.55 -1.62 -3.57
C LEU A 242 0.37 -1.13 -4.43
N ILE A 243 -0.57 -0.38 -3.84
CA ILE A 243 -1.70 0.21 -4.58
C ILE A 243 -1.20 1.17 -5.67
N PHE A 244 -0.17 1.97 -5.39
CA PHE A 244 0.45 2.86 -6.38
C PHE A 244 0.94 2.03 -7.59
N GLY A 245 1.74 1.00 -7.36
CA GLY A 245 2.25 0.12 -8.42
C GLY A 245 1.15 -0.55 -9.24
N LEU A 246 0.10 -1.03 -8.58
CA LEU A 246 -1.05 -1.69 -9.23
C LEU A 246 -1.97 -0.73 -10.02
N THR A 247 -1.91 0.58 -9.75
CA THR A 247 -2.77 1.61 -10.37
C THR A 247 -2.05 2.41 -11.47
N CYS A 248 -0.72 2.31 -11.56
CA CYS A 248 0.11 3.13 -12.43
C CYS A 248 -0.07 2.93 -13.94
N ASN A 249 -0.57 1.77 -14.39
CA ASN A 249 -0.80 1.55 -15.82
C ASN A 249 -2.22 2.01 -16.20
N PRO A 250 -2.38 3.09 -16.99
CA PRO A 250 -3.70 3.62 -17.36
C PRO A 250 -4.51 2.69 -18.26
N ASP A 251 -3.85 1.85 -19.05
CA ASP A 251 -4.49 0.93 -19.98
C ASP A 251 -4.92 -0.39 -19.31
N HIS A 252 -4.43 -0.65 -18.10
CA HIS A 252 -4.72 -1.89 -17.39
C HIS A 252 -6.06 -1.82 -16.62
N PRO A 253 -6.93 -2.85 -16.68
CA PRO A 253 -8.23 -2.85 -16.02
C PRO A 253 -8.20 -2.64 -14.49
N LEU A 254 -7.05 -2.86 -13.85
CA LEU A 254 -6.87 -2.61 -12.42
C LEU A 254 -7.07 -1.14 -12.06
N GLN A 255 -6.60 -0.19 -12.88
CA GLN A 255 -6.74 1.23 -12.54
C GLN A 255 -8.22 1.62 -12.37
N GLY A 256 -9.06 1.27 -13.37
CA GLY A 256 -10.50 1.49 -13.28
C GLY A 256 -11.15 0.74 -12.11
N ALA A 257 -10.66 -0.46 -11.77
CA ALA A 257 -11.12 -1.21 -10.61
C ALA A 257 -10.79 -0.51 -9.28
N PHE A 258 -9.61 0.07 -9.13
CA PHE A 258 -9.20 0.85 -7.95
C PHE A 258 -10.04 2.12 -7.78
N PHE A 259 -10.30 2.84 -8.86
CA PHE A 259 -11.19 4.00 -8.81
C PHE A 259 -12.63 3.61 -8.42
N LYS A 260 -13.16 2.50 -8.94
CA LYS A 260 -14.45 1.94 -8.51
C LYS A 260 -14.45 1.51 -7.05
N ALA A 261 -13.32 1.03 -6.54
CA ALA A 261 -13.13 0.67 -5.14
C ALA A 261 -12.92 1.88 -4.20
N LYS A 262 -13.10 3.12 -4.69
CA LYS A 262 -12.98 4.36 -3.91
C LYS A 262 -11.58 4.57 -3.30
N VAL A 263 -10.54 4.15 -4.01
CA VAL A 263 -9.14 4.26 -3.55
C VAL A 263 -8.75 5.71 -3.16
N ILE A 264 -9.25 6.73 -3.86
CA ILE A 264 -8.97 8.14 -3.54
C ILE A 264 -9.44 8.48 -2.12
N ILE A 265 -10.65 8.06 -1.75
CA ILE A 265 -11.20 8.29 -0.41
C ILE A 265 -10.36 7.55 0.64
N ALA A 266 -9.96 6.31 0.36
CA ALA A 266 -9.13 5.54 1.28
C ALA A 266 -7.77 6.21 1.50
N MET A 267 -7.07 6.59 0.43
CA MET A 267 -5.77 7.29 0.48
C MET A 267 -5.85 8.60 1.27
N THR A 268 -6.89 9.41 1.04
CA THR A 268 -7.04 10.66 1.80
C THR A 268 -7.33 10.41 3.28
N LYS A 269 -8.15 9.42 3.61
CA LYS A 269 -8.40 9.05 5.02
C LYS A 269 -7.14 8.51 5.69
N SER A 270 -6.34 7.72 4.98
CA SER A 270 -5.02 7.26 5.44
C SER A 270 -4.07 8.41 5.70
N LEU A 271 -4.09 9.45 4.87
CA LEU A 271 -3.26 10.65 5.06
C LEU A 271 -3.65 11.36 6.36
N VAL A 272 -4.95 11.58 6.57
CA VAL A 272 -5.45 12.17 7.81
C VAL A 272 -5.07 11.31 9.01
N ALA A 273 -5.27 9.99 8.95
CA ALA A 273 -4.96 9.09 10.06
C ALA A 273 -3.46 9.08 10.40
N ALA A 274 -2.58 8.99 9.40
CA ALA A 274 -1.14 8.93 9.60
C ALA A 274 -0.55 10.25 10.15
N THR A 275 -1.15 11.40 9.82
CA THR A 275 -0.60 12.72 10.17
C THR A 275 -1.24 13.36 11.41
N LYS A 276 -2.36 12.82 11.91
CA LYS A 276 -3.12 13.39 13.02
C LYS A 276 -2.33 13.44 14.34
N ASP A 277 -1.44 12.47 14.58
CA ASP A 277 -0.63 12.40 15.79
C ASP A 277 0.62 13.29 15.66
N VAL A 278 0.41 14.59 15.89
CA VAL A 278 1.44 15.63 15.69
C VAL A 278 2.65 15.46 16.61
N ASP A 279 2.51 14.81 17.77
CA ASP A 279 3.57 14.63 18.75
C ASP A 279 4.45 13.40 18.49
N ASN A 280 3.96 12.45 17.68
CA ASN A 280 4.64 11.17 17.44
C ASN A 280 5.82 11.29 16.47
N LYS A 281 7.06 11.23 16.95
CA LYS A 281 8.27 11.41 16.13
C LYS A 281 8.67 10.21 15.25
N ASP A 282 7.78 9.25 15.01
CA ASP A 282 8.07 8.11 14.15
C ASP A 282 8.38 8.58 12.69
N PRO A 283 9.57 8.29 12.14
CA PRO A 283 9.93 8.67 10.76
C PRO A 283 9.00 8.05 9.70
N LEU A 284 8.26 6.98 10.02
CA LEU A 284 7.28 6.38 9.11
C LEU A 284 6.09 7.30 8.83
N ILE A 285 5.79 8.27 9.70
CA ILE A 285 4.76 9.27 9.44
C ILE A 285 5.14 10.10 8.21
N ALA A 286 6.35 10.66 8.20
CA ALA A 286 6.85 11.47 7.09
C ALA A 286 6.89 10.65 5.78
N PHE A 287 7.39 9.42 5.84
CA PHE A 287 7.40 8.52 4.69
C PHE A 287 5.98 8.25 4.15
N SER A 288 5.04 7.88 5.03
CA SER A 288 3.67 7.55 4.64
C SER A 288 2.94 8.77 4.08
N MET A 289 3.12 9.94 4.72
CA MET A 289 2.61 11.23 4.26
C MET A 289 3.04 11.51 2.81
N VAL A 290 4.35 11.44 2.53
CA VAL A 290 4.89 11.70 1.18
C VAL A 290 4.30 10.73 0.16
N ARG A 291 4.24 9.44 0.48
CA ARG A 291 3.72 8.42 -0.46
C ARG A 291 2.23 8.58 -0.75
N LEU A 292 1.43 8.89 0.26
CA LEU A 292 0.01 9.18 0.12
C LEU A 292 -0.22 10.45 -0.71
N CYS A 293 0.53 11.52 -0.43
CA CYS A 293 0.47 12.75 -1.21
C CYS A 293 0.92 12.54 -2.66
N ALA A 294 1.97 11.77 -2.91
CA ALA A 294 2.42 11.41 -4.25
C ALA A 294 1.33 10.64 -5.01
N TYR A 295 0.69 9.64 -4.38
CA TYR A 295 -0.44 8.93 -4.99
C TYR A 295 -1.57 9.89 -5.36
N LEU A 296 -1.99 10.74 -4.43
CA LEU A 296 -3.06 11.71 -4.66
C LEU A 296 -2.68 12.67 -5.79
N LYS A 297 -1.46 13.21 -5.81
CA LYS A 297 -0.98 14.11 -6.86
C LYS A 297 -1.04 13.46 -8.24
N THR A 298 -0.69 12.18 -8.33
CA THR A 298 -0.69 11.42 -9.59
C THR A 298 -2.11 11.15 -10.10
N PHE A 299 -3.06 10.82 -9.21
CA PHE A 299 -4.36 10.28 -9.64
C PHE A 299 -5.57 11.18 -9.40
N LEU A 300 -5.44 12.30 -8.69
CA LEU A 300 -6.56 13.24 -8.51
C LEU A 300 -7.02 13.87 -9.82
N GLU A 301 -6.12 14.02 -10.78
CA GLU A 301 -6.41 14.57 -12.12
C GLU A 301 -6.67 13.47 -13.16
N ALA A 302 -6.80 12.20 -12.74
CA ALA A 302 -7.16 11.14 -13.67
C ALA A 302 -8.58 11.37 -14.21
N THR A 303 -8.80 11.05 -15.49
CA THR A 303 -10.09 11.26 -16.20
C THR A 303 -10.51 12.73 -16.24
N ASP A 304 -11.63 13.11 -15.62
CA ASP A 304 -12.15 14.48 -15.56
C ASP A 304 -11.64 15.27 -14.33
N GLY A 305 -10.98 14.60 -13.39
CA GLY A 305 -10.36 15.12 -12.17
C GLY A 305 -11.32 15.67 -11.10
N PHE A 306 -12.34 16.43 -11.49
CA PHE A 306 -13.23 17.13 -10.55
C PHE A 306 -13.91 16.15 -9.58
N ARG A 307 -14.29 14.96 -10.06
CA ARG A 307 -14.90 13.93 -9.22
C ARG A 307 -13.96 13.47 -8.12
N PHE A 308 -12.71 13.16 -8.44
CA PHE A 308 -11.73 12.65 -7.47
C PHE A 308 -11.26 13.75 -6.51
N ILE A 309 -11.12 14.98 -7.00
CA ILE A 309 -10.80 16.13 -6.16
C ILE A 309 -11.93 16.40 -5.15
N SER A 310 -13.20 16.45 -5.59
CA SER A 310 -14.33 16.56 -4.67
C SER A 310 -14.38 15.41 -3.65
N GLN A 311 -14.11 14.17 -4.08
CA GLN A 311 -14.06 13.02 -3.17
C GLN A 311 -12.94 13.17 -2.12
N SER A 312 -11.76 13.59 -2.53
CA SER A 312 -10.61 13.78 -1.65
C SER A 312 -10.84 14.93 -0.66
N LEU A 313 -11.36 16.07 -1.12
CA LEU A 313 -11.73 17.20 -0.25
C LEU A 313 -12.76 16.78 0.81
N ASN A 314 -13.84 16.09 0.40
CA ASN A 314 -14.84 15.56 1.34
C ASN A 314 -14.29 14.48 2.28
N ALA A 315 -13.22 13.79 1.89
CA ALA A 315 -12.52 12.80 2.71
C ALA A 315 -11.49 13.43 3.67
N GLY A 316 -11.32 14.76 3.64
CA GLY A 316 -10.44 15.48 4.57
C GLY A 316 -9.06 15.82 4.01
N LEU A 317 -8.90 16.02 2.70
CA LEU A 317 -7.61 16.38 2.09
C LEU A 317 -6.97 17.58 2.77
N LEU A 318 -7.71 18.68 2.96
CA LEU A 318 -7.16 19.89 3.58
C LEU A 318 -6.82 19.69 5.06
N VAL A 319 -7.56 18.81 5.75
CA VAL A 319 -7.25 18.43 7.14
C VAL A 319 -5.92 17.69 7.20
N GLY A 320 -5.72 16.69 6.34
CA GLY A 320 -4.45 15.96 6.24
C GLY A 320 -3.28 16.89 5.89
N LEU A 321 -3.45 17.76 4.90
CA LEU A 321 -2.40 18.73 4.50
C LEU A 321 -2.08 19.75 5.60
N ALA A 322 -3.07 20.19 6.40
CA ALA A 322 -2.80 21.05 7.54
C ALA A 322 -1.93 20.34 8.59
N TYR A 323 -2.21 19.07 8.89
CA TYR A 323 -1.38 18.27 9.79
C TYR A 323 0.05 18.05 9.28
N CYS A 324 0.21 17.86 7.96
CA CYS A 324 1.52 17.71 7.31
C CYS A 324 2.48 18.87 7.64
N GLY A 325 1.94 20.07 7.92
CA GLY A 325 2.71 21.24 8.29
C GLY A 325 3.72 21.06 9.39
N THR A 326 3.34 20.26 10.39
CA THR A 326 4.20 20.00 11.55
C THR A 326 5.41 19.13 11.20
N ARG A 327 5.43 18.54 10.00
CA ARG A 327 6.43 17.56 9.53
C ARG A 327 7.11 17.94 8.21
N LEU A 328 6.85 19.13 7.66
CA LEU A 328 7.49 19.55 6.41
C LEU A 328 9.02 19.73 6.53
N SER A 329 9.53 19.89 7.77
CA SER A 329 10.96 19.89 8.07
C SER A 329 11.62 18.52 7.93
N ASP A 330 10.84 17.45 8.01
CA ASP A 330 11.34 16.07 8.09
C ASP A 330 11.45 15.41 6.70
N VAL A 331 11.07 16.15 5.65
CA VAL A 331 11.06 15.68 4.26
C VAL A 331 12.01 16.52 3.40
N THR A 332 12.44 15.95 2.28
CA THR A 332 13.27 16.63 1.28
C THR A 332 12.50 17.77 0.59
N THR A 333 13.22 18.65 -0.10
CA THR A 333 12.61 19.77 -0.85
C THR A 333 11.67 19.25 -1.94
N GLU A 334 12.07 18.20 -2.65
CA GLU A 334 11.28 17.59 -3.73
C GLU A 334 9.99 16.96 -3.19
N GLU A 335 10.07 16.28 -2.05
CA GLU A 335 8.91 15.70 -1.37
C GLU A 335 7.97 16.80 -0.85
N ARG A 336 8.53 17.90 -0.34
CA ARG A 336 7.76 19.09 0.06
C ARG A 336 7.02 19.70 -1.13
N GLU A 337 7.66 19.83 -2.29
CA GLU A 337 7.00 20.32 -3.51
C GLU A 337 5.83 19.43 -3.93
N VAL A 338 5.95 18.10 -3.81
CA VAL A 338 4.83 17.17 -4.06
C VAL A 338 3.64 17.50 -3.17
N ILE A 339 3.87 17.70 -1.87
CA ILE A 339 2.81 18.02 -0.89
C ILE A 339 2.19 19.39 -1.19
N ILE A 340 3.00 20.43 -1.39
CA ILE A 340 2.51 21.79 -1.66
C ILE A 340 1.74 21.83 -2.98
N SER A 341 2.18 21.11 -4.02
CA SER A 341 1.53 21.13 -5.33
C SER A 341 0.08 20.64 -5.30
N LEU A 342 -0.29 19.80 -4.32
CA LEU A 342 -1.68 19.35 -4.14
C LEU A 342 -2.62 20.52 -3.87
N ILE A 343 -2.19 21.50 -3.08
CA ILE A 343 -3.01 22.67 -2.75
C ILE A 343 -2.79 23.80 -3.75
N SER A 344 -1.52 24.13 -4.07
CA SER A 344 -1.20 25.30 -4.90
C SER A 344 -1.60 25.12 -6.36
N SER A 345 -1.52 23.90 -6.89
CA SER A 345 -1.78 23.61 -8.31
C SER A 345 -2.98 22.71 -8.52
N VAL A 346 -3.01 21.52 -7.90
CA VAL A 346 -4.06 20.52 -8.20
C VAL A 346 -5.42 20.99 -7.70
N ALA A 347 -5.59 21.27 -6.41
CA ALA A 347 -6.88 21.71 -5.89
C ALA A 347 -7.32 23.07 -6.46
N SER A 348 -6.41 24.05 -6.52
CA SER A 348 -6.67 25.40 -7.05
C SER A 348 -7.27 25.39 -8.47
N ARG A 349 -6.68 24.61 -9.40
CA ARG A 349 -7.14 24.57 -10.79
C ARG A 349 -8.58 24.08 -10.96
N TYR A 350 -9.07 23.28 -10.01
CA TYR A 350 -10.40 22.70 -10.06
C TYR A 350 -11.45 23.50 -9.29
N LEU A 351 -11.09 24.64 -8.68
CA LEU A 351 -12.04 25.60 -8.11
C LEU A 351 -12.87 26.33 -9.18
N VAL A 352 -12.80 25.93 -10.44
CA VAL A 352 -13.75 26.31 -11.49
C VAL A 352 -15.03 25.48 -11.46
N TYR A 353 -15.02 24.32 -10.79
CA TYR A 353 -16.17 23.43 -10.69
C TYR A 353 -16.93 23.69 -9.40
N HIS A 354 -18.23 23.96 -9.50
CA HIS A 354 -19.12 24.23 -8.36
C HIS A 354 -19.11 23.12 -7.29
N SER A 355 -19.08 21.86 -7.71
CA SER A 355 -18.97 20.70 -6.81
C SER A 355 -17.66 20.68 -6.02
N VAL A 356 -16.56 21.15 -6.62
CA VAL A 356 -15.25 21.23 -5.97
C VAL A 356 -15.21 22.43 -5.02
N ILE A 357 -15.74 23.59 -5.43
CA ILE A 357 -15.87 24.78 -4.57
C ILE A 357 -16.63 24.43 -3.28
N ARG A 358 -17.79 23.78 -3.40
CA ARG A 358 -18.59 23.35 -2.23
C ARG A 358 -17.82 22.39 -1.32
N ALA A 359 -17.18 21.38 -1.89
CA ALA A 359 -16.38 20.42 -1.12
C ALA A 359 -15.19 21.09 -0.40
N ALA A 360 -14.50 22.01 -1.09
CA ALA A 360 -13.39 22.78 -0.54
C ALA A 360 -13.86 23.72 0.58
N LYS A 361 -14.99 24.43 0.40
CA LYS A 361 -15.62 25.27 1.43
C LYS A 361 -15.89 24.47 2.71
N THR A 362 -16.53 23.31 2.57
CA THR A 362 -16.81 22.41 3.71
C THR A 362 -15.53 21.89 4.37
N SER A 363 -14.54 21.45 3.57
CA SER A 363 -13.26 20.97 4.09
C SER A 363 -12.48 22.08 4.81
N MET A 364 -12.47 23.30 4.28
CA MET A 364 -11.81 24.46 4.90
C MET A 364 -12.50 24.89 6.19
N HIS A 365 -13.83 24.86 6.22
CA HIS A 365 -14.59 25.08 7.46
C HIS A 365 -14.18 24.07 8.55
N THR A 366 -13.99 22.80 8.17
CA THR A 366 -13.52 21.75 9.10
C THR A 366 -12.13 22.07 9.66
N VAL A 367 -11.20 22.52 8.81
CA VAL A 367 -9.85 22.98 9.24
C VAL A 367 -9.94 24.13 10.24
N LYS A 368 -10.79 25.14 9.96
CA LYS A 368 -11.00 26.30 10.83
C LYS A 368 -11.61 25.90 12.18
N MET A 369 -12.65 25.06 12.19
CA MET A 369 -13.32 24.58 13.42
C MET A 369 -12.45 23.69 14.30
N ALA A 370 -11.59 22.86 13.70
CA ALA A 370 -10.64 22.03 14.43
C ALA A 370 -9.36 22.78 14.85
N HIS A 371 -9.32 24.11 14.67
CA HIS A 371 -8.17 24.98 14.97
C HIS A 371 -6.85 24.56 14.29
N LEU A 372 -6.94 23.85 13.16
CA LEU A 372 -5.78 23.32 12.43
C LEU A 372 -5.04 24.41 11.64
N THR A 373 -5.62 25.60 11.52
CA THR A 373 -4.96 26.79 10.98
C THR A 373 -3.75 27.23 11.79
N LEU A 374 -3.58 26.73 13.02
CA LEU A 374 -2.36 26.92 13.79
C LEU A 374 -1.18 26.14 13.19
N TYR A 375 -1.43 24.94 12.67
CA TYR A 375 -0.38 24.12 12.04
C TYR A 375 0.07 24.68 10.70
N THR A 376 -0.80 25.40 9.99
CA THR A 376 -0.43 26.10 8.76
C THR A 376 0.46 27.33 9.02
N LYS A 377 0.52 27.83 10.26
CA LYS A 377 1.48 28.89 10.63
C LYS A 377 2.90 28.34 10.81
N VAL A 378 3.03 27.05 11.12
CA VAL A 378 4.33 26.36 11.27
C VAL A 378 4.99 26.11 9.91
N PHE A 379 4.22 26.20 8.83
CA PHE A 379 4.74 26.13 7.47
C PHE A 379 5.87 27.15 7.25
N ASP A 380 6.86 26.77 6.44
CA ASP A 380 7.82 27.72 5.88
C ASP A 380 7.11 28.80 5.03
N SER A 381 7.83 29.86 4.68
CA SER A 381 7.25 30.99 3.95
C SER A 381 6.61 30.59 2.61
N VAL A 382 7.20 29.62 1.90
CA VAL A 382 6.73 29.15 0.59
C VAL A 382 5.42 28.36 0.75
N SER A 383 5.41 27.38 1.65
CA SER A 383 4.27 26.52 1.93
C SER A 383 3.11 27.34 2.48
N ARG A 384 3.40 28.32 3.35
CA ARG A 384 2.40 29.24 3.90
C ARG A 384 1.78 30.10 2.81
N GLY A 385 2.60 30.69 1.94
CA GLY A 385 2.11 31.49 0.83
C GLY A 385 1.20 30.70 -0.12
N ALA A 386 1.54 29.44 -0.39
CA ALA A 386 0.69 28.54 -1.18
C ALA A 386 -0.68 28.27 -0.52
N TRP A 387 -0.69 28.05 0.81
CA TRP A 387 -1.93 27.84 1.56
C TRP A 387 -2.81 29.09 1.59
N GLU A 388 -2.23 30.25 1.90
CA GLU A 388 -2.93 31.54 1.93
C GLU A 388 -3.50 31.90 0.55
N SER A 389 -2.73 31.67 -0.52
CA SER A 389 -3.19 31.88 -1.90
C SER A 389 -4.37 30.98 -2.26
N PHE A 390 -4.33 29.71 -1.88
CA PHE A 390 -5.47 28.80 -2.08
C PHE A 390 -6.69 29.25 -1.29
N GLN A 391 -6.51 29.69 -0.04
CA GLN A 391 -7.63 30.16 0.79
C GLN A 391 -8.29 31.39 0.18
N ALA A 392 -7.51 32.39 -0.24
CA ALA A 392 -8.04 33.59 -0.89
C ALA A 392 -8.80 33.24 -2.17
N LEU A 393 -8.20 32.40 -3.03
CA LEU A 393 -8.86 31.93 -4.25
C LEU A 393 -10.17 31.18 -3.94
N LEU A 394 -10.19 30.34 -2.90
CA LEU A 394 -11.41 29.64 -2.50
C LEU A 394 -12.50 30.61 -2.03
N GLU A 395 -12.15 31.63 -1.25
CA GLU A 395 -13.09 32.64 -0.76
C GLU A 395 -13.72 33.41 -1.94
N ASP A 396 -12.92 33.88 -2.90
CA ASP A 396 -13.40 34.53 -4.13
C ASP A 396 -14.36 33.63 -4.93
N ARG A 397 -14.00 32.35 -5.09
CA ARG A 397 -14.81 31.38 -5.84
C ARG A 397 -16.10 31.01 -5.13
N VAL A 398 -16.10 30.99 -3.80
CA VAL A 398 -17.29 30.78 -2.99
C VAL A 398 -18.26 31.95 -3.15
N GLU A 399 -17.79 33.20 -3.12
CA GLU A 399 -18.63 34.38 -3.32
C GLU A 399 -19.32 34.35 -4.68
N ILE A 400 -18.57 34.08 -5.76
CA ILE A 400 -19.11 33.94 -7.11
C ILE A 400 -20.14 32.81 -7.17
N SER A 401 -19.83 31.66 -6.56
CA SER A 401 -20.70 30.49 -6.53
C SER A 401 -22.01 30.74 -5.77
N ASP A 402 -21.93 31.41 -4.63
CA ASP A 402 -23.10 31.72 -3.79
C ASP A 402 -24.00 32.75 -4.50
N GLY A 403 -23.42 33.77 -5.14
CA GLY A 403 -24.17 34.74 -5.96
C GLY A 403 -24.85 34.10 -7.19
N PHE A 404 -24.23 33.09 -7.80
CA PHE A 404 -24.86 32.29 -8.85
C PHE A 404 -26.05 31.46 -8.31
N ASP A 405 -25.89 30.80 -7.17
CA ASP A 405 -26.96 30.03 -6.52
C ASP A 405 -28.15 30.91 -6.06
N GLU A 406 -27.89 32.16 -5.71
CA GLU A 406 -28.90 33.16 -5.35
C GLU A 406 -29.63 33.74 -6.57
N SER A 407 -28.90 34.09 -7.63
CA SER A 407 -29.47 34.64 -8.87
C SER A 407 -30.25 33.60 -9.70
N GLU A 408 -29.94 32.31 -9.59
CA GLU A 408 -30.70 31.22 -10.22
C GLU A 408 -32.03 30.87 -9.52
N LYS A 409 -32.43 31.57 -8.44
CA LYS A 409 -33.77 31.44 -7.86
C LYS A 409 -34.65 32.56 -8.42
N PRO A 410 -35.63 32.28 -9.33
CA PRO A 410 -36.82 31.53 -8.92
C PRO A 410 -37.53 30.60 -9.94
N ASP A 411 -37.03 30.34 -11.16
CA ASP A 411 -37.83 29.64 -12.21
C ASP A 411 -37.18 28.36 -12.80
N GLN A 412 -36.18 27.76 -12.16
CA GLN A 412 -35.67 26.46 -12.61
C GLN A 412 -36.70 25.36 -12.36
N GLY A 413 -37.59 25.20 -13.34
CA GLY A 413 -38.48 24.06 -13.47
C GLY A 413 -37.76 22.80 -13.91
N CYS A 414 -38.53 21.75 -14.17
CA CYS A 414 -38.00 20.54 -14.78
C CYS A 414 -37.26 20.86 -16.09
N ALA A 415 -36.02 20.40 -16.22
CA ALA A 415 -35.17 20.67 -17.39
C ALA A 415 -35.66 20.02 -18.68
N ASN A 416 -36.41 18.91 -18.58
CA ASN A 416 -37.08 18.33 -19.74
C ASN A 416 -37.97 19.37 -20.41
N SER A 417 -37.61 19.73 -21.64
CA SER A 417 -38.28 20.79 -22.39
C SER A 417 -39.76 20.48 -22.66
N GLU A 418 -40.13 19.20 -22.71
CA GLU A 418 -41.51 18.73 -22.92
C GLU A 418 -42.32 18.58 -21.62
N CYS A 419 -41.72 18.88 -20.46
CA CYS A 419 -42.40 18.74 -19.18
C CYS A 419 -43.54 19.77 -19.04
N THR A 420 -44.78 19.30 -19.01
CA THR A 420 -45.97 20.13 -18.77
C THR A 420 -46.05 20.65 -17.32
N GLY A 421 -45.33 20.01 -16.40
CA GLY A 421 -45.27 20.35 -14.98
C GLY A 421 -44.07 21.22 -14.58
N ARG A 422 -43.55 22.13 -15.42
CA ARG A 422 -42.34 22.91 -15.08
C ARG A 422 -42.42 23.69 -13.76
N ARG A 423 -43.61 23.98 -13.23
CA ARG A 423 -43.80 24.76 -11.99
C ARG A 423 -43.89 23.90 -10.71
N VAL A 424 -43.13 22.81 -10.61
CA VAL A 424 -43.04 22.06 -9.33
C VAL A 424 -42.10 22.81 -8.38
N PRO A 425 -42.42 22.96 -7.09
CA PRO A 425 -41.51 23.60 -6.14
C PRO A 425 -40.12 22.96 -6.18
N ARG A 426 -39.05 23.77 -6.16
CA ARG A 426 -37.66 23.28 -6.29
C ARG A 426 -37.32 22.12 -5.34
N GLY A 427 -37.89 22.13 -4.12
CA GLY A 427 -37.70 21.06 -3.13
C GLY A 427 -38.26 19.68 -3.53
N SER A 428 -39.13 19.63 -4.55
CA SER A 428 -39.69 18.40 -5.11
C SER A 428 -38.98 17.93 -6.38
N LEU A 429 -38.07 18.75 -6.93
CA LEU A 429 -37.28 18.38 -8.09
C LEU A 429 -36.12 17.48 -7.66
N MET A 430 -35.91 16.43 -8.42
CA MET A 430 -34.80 15.50 -8.25
C MET A 430 -33.60 15.98 -9.05
N LYS A 431 -32.41 15.87 -8.47
CA LYS A 431 -31.17 16.10 -9.21
C LYS A 431 -30.91 14.96 -10.18
N CYS A 432 -30.36 15.29 -11.34
CA CYS A 432 -29.88 14.34 -12.32
C CYS A 432 -28.95 13.31 -11.67
N ALA A 433 -29.25 12.02 -11.83
CA ALA A 433 -28.45 10.94 -11.26
C ALA A 433 -26.98 10.96 -11.71
N GLY A 434 -26.69 11.51 -12.89
CA GLY A 434 -25.33 11.68 -13.42
C GLY A 434 -24.63 12.93 -12.90
N CYS A 435 -25.01 14.11 -13.41
CA CYS A 435 -24.31 15.37 -13.16
C CYS A 435 -24.69 16.06 -11.85
N GLN A 436 -25.83 15.71 -11.25
CA GLN A 436 -26.36 16.31 -10.01
C GLN A 436 -26.64 17.83 -10.06
N THR A 437 -26.56 18.46 -11.25
CA THR A 437 -26.82 19.89 -11.47
C THR A 437 -28.22 20.13 -12.04
N VAL A 438 -28.59 19.36 -13.06
CA VAL A 438 -29.88 19.50 -13.75
C VAL A 438 -31.01 18.94 -12.87
N LEU A 439 -32.14 19.66 -12.83
CA LEU A 439 -33.29 19.31 -12.01
C LEU A 439 -34.42 18.74 -12.86
N TYR A 440 -34.99 17.62 -12.43
CA TYR A 440 -36.12 16.95 -13.08
C TYR A 440 -37.24 16.72 -12.07
N CYS A 441 -38.49 16.91 -12.48
CA CYS A 441 -39.63 16.60 -11.61
C CYS A 441 -39.87 15.08 -11.45
N SER A 442 -39.32 14.27 -12.36
CA SER A 442 -39.49 12.82 -12.36
C SER A 442 -38.35 12.11 -13.08
N LYS A 443 -38.17 10.82 -12.80
CA LYS A 443 -37.17 9.98 -13.47
C LYS A 443 -37.51 9.83 -14.96
N THR A 444 -38.80 9.85 -15.29
CA THR A 444 -39.29 9.83 -16.67
C THR A 444 -38.86 11.08 -17.43
N CYS A 445 -38.98 12.28 -16.82
CA CYS A 445 -38.48 13.51 -17.43
C CYS A 445 -36.96 13.48 -17.63
N GLN A 446 -36.21 12.94 -16.67
CA GLN A 446 -34.77 12.77 -16.81
C GLN A 446 -34.41 11.85 -17.99
N ILE A 447 -35.06 10.69 -18.11
CA ILE A 447 -34.80 9.75 -19.22
C ILE A 447 -35.22 10.35 -20.56
N SER A 448 -36.31 11.12 -20.60
CA SER A 448 -36.82 11.77 -21.81
C SER A 448 -35.87 12.84 -22.32
N ASP A 449 -35.35 13.67 -21.42
CA ASP A 449 -34.40 14.74 -21.75
C ASP A 449 -33.03 14.23 -22.22
N TRP A 450 -32.71 12.96 -21.89
CA TRP A 450 -31.47 12.30 -22.33
C TRP A 450 -31.55 11.68 -23.72
N LYS A 451 -32.76 11.49 -24.24
CA LYS A 451 -33.01 10.94 -25.58
C LYS A 451 -33.11 12.08 -26.57
#